data_AF-A0A5E3XK76-F1
#
_entry.id   AF-A0A5E3XK76-F1
#
_cell.length_a   1.000
_cell.length_b   1.000
_cell.length_c   1.000
_cell.angle_alpha   90.00
_cell.angle_beta   90.00
_cell.angle_gamma   90.00
#
_symmetry.space_group_name_H-M   'P 1'
#
loop_
_entity.id
_entity.type
_entity.pdbx_description
1 polymer ?
#
loop_
_entity_poly.entity_id
_entity_poly.type
_entity_poly.pdbx_seq_one_letter_code
_entity_poly.pdbx_strand_id
1 'polypeptide(L)'
;MVGPSNSVPQIADVGNDALGKDMRIRIHVEGCRGLPQLGYGCDQLDDLALFFVRFRTISYYDDIEGETKPVLEGMKSLRGTVQWNDDLYLDCLEHSLVNIVLCTTLFGEYNVCGACIPVRDLFTVGKVPLTPELYCDPAFKLRRKPPDLTGCTLFLSASLPSDGELLCKDDSPKRSIRRTARMRARNQYPLQPRLIRGGPELLQIMDPWHTVLGTVSDLVHNIGPLKIGGDRDAFIVQEGMFYSYYALLHDRAPIRHTKRDFLLMSMVTTLETILRLPYACLKNGQEHLRVAFDALNLSARYVTWNIHETPSTPEFHRVSAATFDDTGSALARIVWLIATPSPASAIAASTSPSANKRATSASIAKDTIILVLEAIAQSTDAFPPLKSAASGLMFFVTYAEMASSSKKQIRDIYRRIDDLAVSLQRGTAHGEPISPAHQDAIETLARDVTELNQDLEDIVKERKSRFKRYFSAKRHREELKDVIWQLDNARMNYMTAVATLNATTSARILAHVQAISLVMGVNPTPSLLGPRRNLVTFPSGTSRIEET
;
A
#
# COMPACT_ATOMS: atom_id res chain seq x y z
N MET A 1 -25.18 -43.65 43.78
CA MET A 1 -25.66 -42.33 43.32
C MET A 1 -24.44 -41.49 42.97
N VAL A 2 -24.09 -41.46 41.68
CA VAL A 2 -22.97 -40.68 41.13
C VAL A 2 -23.60 -39.38 40.64
N GLY A 3 -23.21 -38.24 41.22
CA GLY A 3 -23.71 -36.93 40.81
C GLY A 3 -23.18 -36.58 39.41
N PRO A 4 -23.98 -35.91 38.56
CA PRO A 4 -23.53 -35.51 37.23
C PRO A 4 -22.40 -34.49 37.39
N SER A 5 -21.22 -34.85 36.89
CA SER A 5 -20.09 -33.95 36.74
C SER A 5 -20.50 -32.85 35.76
N ASN A 6 -20.79 -31.65 36.27
CA ASN A 6 -20.95 -30.46 35.46
C ASN A 6 -19.60 -30.13 34.83
N SER A 7 -19.33 -30.72 33.66
CA SER A 7 -18.26 -30.28 32.78
C SER A 7 -18.60 -28.86 32.35
N VAL A 8 -17.89 -27.89 32.90
CA VAL A 8 -17.86 -26.51 32.39
C VAL A 8 -17.58 -26.62 30.89
N PRO A 9 -18.42 -26.06 30.00
CA PRO A 9 -18.13 -26.08 28.58
C PRO A 9 -16.77 -25.39 28.40
N GLN A 10 -15.78 -26.16 27.93
CA GLN A 10 -14.54 -25.59 27.41
C GLN A 10 -14.98 -24.58 26.38
N ILE A 11 -14.81 -23.29 26.71
CA ILE A 11 -14.96 -22.20 25.75
C ILE A 11 -14.01 -22.60 24.63
N ALA A 12 -14.57 -23.00 23.48
CA ALA A 12 -13.79 -23.30 22.30
C ALA A 12 -12.83 -22.13 22.13
N ASP A 13 -11.54 -22.44 22.17
CA ASP A 13 -10.47 -21.47 22.05
C ASP A 13 -10.68 -20.79 20.70
N VAL A 14 -11.32 -19.61 20.69
CA VAL A 14 -11.60 -18.83 19.49
C VAL A 14 -10.29 -18.14 19.10
N GLY A 15 -9.25 -18.96 18.91
CA GLY A 15 -7.93 -18.59 18.41
C GLY A 15 -8.02 -18.48 16.90
N ASN A 16 -8.76 -17.48 16.42
CA ASN A 16 -8.59 -16.99 15.05
C ASN A 16 -7.30 -16.17 15.00
N ASP A 17 -6.17 -16.82 15.22
CA ASP A 17 -4.87 -16.19 15.09
C ASP A 17 -4.64 -15.88 13.60
N ALA A 18 -4.28 -14.63 13.31
CA ALA A 18 -4.13 -14.13 11.95
C ALA A 18 -3.16 -14.94 11.08
N LEU A 19 -2.18 -15.57 11.72
CA LEU A 19 -1.18 -16.41 11.09
C LEU A 19 -1.30 -17.89 11.48
N GLY A 20 -2.45 -18.31 12.02
CA GLY A 20 -2.70 -19.68 12.46
C GLY A 20 -2.00 -20.02 13.78
N LYS A 21 -1.96 -21.32 14.10
CA LYS A 21 -1.44 -21.81 15.39
C LYS A 21 0.09 -21.75 15.46
N ASP A 22 0.59 -21.66 16.69
CA ASP A 22 2.02 -21.87 16.97
C ASP A 22 2.43 -23.31 16.68
N MET A 23 3.58 -23.46 16.04
CA MET A 23 4.11 -24.76 15.66
C MET A 23 5.64 -24.78 15.73
N ARG A 24 6.17 -25.92 16.14
CA ARG A 24 7.61 -26.20 16.09
C ARG A 24 7.92 -27.00 14.83
N ILE A 25 8.90 -26.55 14.06
CA ILE A 25 9.37 -27.23 12.84
C ILE A 25 10.82 -27.68 13.01
N ARG A 26 11.13 -28.89 12.52
CA ARG A 26 12.50 -29.40 12.40
C ARG A 26 12.97 -29.20 10.96
N ILE A 27 14.07 -28.49 10.77
CA ILE A 27 14.72 -28.27 9.48
C ILE A 27 16.07 -28.97 9.47
N HIS A 28 16.22 -29.95 8.56
CA HIS A 28 17.51 -30.54 8.24
C HIS A 28 18.13 -29.77 7.09
N VAL A 29 19.30 -29.18 7.30
CA VAL A 29 20.03 -28.40 6.30
C VAL A 29 21.20 -29.24 5.75
N GLU A 30 21.03 -29.76 4.54
CA GLU A 30 22.03 -30.62 3.90
C GLU A 30 23.23 -29.78 3.44
N GLY A 31 22.99 -28.80 2.56
CA GLY A 31 24.06 -28.05 1.89
C GLY A 31 23.56 -26.97 0.95
N CYS A 32 24.48 -26.21 0.34
CA CYS A 32 24.19 -25.19 -0.66
C CYS A 32 25.14 -25.35 -1.85
N ARG A 33 24.63 -25.12 -3.07
CA ARG A 33 25.39 -25.22 -4.32
C ARG A 33 25.25 -23.95 -5.15
N GLY A 34 26.26 -23.68 -5.98
CA GLY A 34 26.30 -22.49 -6.82
C GLY A 34 26.56 -21.24 -6.00
N LEU A 35 27.40 -21.35 -4.95
CA LEU A 35 27.77 -20.21 -4.13
C LEU A 35 28.39 -19.12 -5.01
N PRO A 36 28.04 -17.85 -4.76
CA PRO A 36 28.56 -16.77 -5.57
C PRO A 36 30.07 -16.65 -5.42
N GLN A 37 30.75 -16.52 -6.55
CA GLN A 37 32.17 -16.22 -6.56
C GLN A 37 32.35 -14.77 -6.12
N LEU A 38 32.77 -14.60 -4.87
CA LEU A 38 33.18 -13.31 -4.33
C LEU A 38 34.50 -12.96 -5.02
N GLY A 39 34.41 -12.34 -6.21
CA GLY A 39 35.52 -12.03 -7.13
C GLY A 39 36.47 -10.95 -6.62
N TYR A 40 36.89 -11.05 -5.36
CA TYR A 40 37.95 -10.22 -4.83
C TYR A 40 39.25 -10.69 -5.50
N GLY A 41 39.80 -9.84 -6.37
CA GLY A 41 41.11 -10.00 -7.01
C GLY A 41 42.27 -9.92 -6.02
N CYS A 42 42.10 -10.49 -4.83
CA CYS A 42 43.19 -10.72 -3.92
C CYS A 42 43.84 -12.04 -4.36
N ASP A 43 44.92 -11.93 -5.14
CA ASP A 43 45.76 -13.06 -5.55
C ASP A 43 46.46 -13.76 -4.35
N GLN A 44 46.13 -13.36 -3.11
CA GLN A 44 46.54 -14.02 -1.89
C GLN A 44 45.45 -15.01 -1.45
N LEU A 45 45.49 -16.19 -2.08
CA LEU A 45 44.94 -17.45 -1.54
C LEU A 45 45.48 -17.63 -0.11
N ASP A 46 44.65 -17.73 0.93
CA ASP A 46 44.10 -19.00 1.42
C ASP A 46 42.83 -18.83 2.29
N ASP A 47 42.25 -17.61 2.37
CA ASP A 47 41.07 -17.36 3.20
C ASP A 47 39.80 -17.84 2.50
N LEU A 48 39.58 -19.15 2.58
CA LEU A 48 38.32 -19.77 2.18
C LEU A 48 37.17 -19.15 2.98
N ALA A 49 36.11 -18.79 2.26
CA ALA A 49 34.93 -18.19 2.87
C ALA A 49 34.22 -19.19 3.80
N LEU A 50 33.94 -18.77 5.03
CA LEU A 50 32.99 -19.47 5.88
C LEU A 50 31.58 -18.99 5.55
N PHE A 51 30.67 -19.94 5.38
CA PHE A 51 29.26 -19.70 5.13
C PHE A 51 28.38 -20.34 6.21
N PHE A 52 27.28 -19.69 6.54
CA PHE A 52 26.22 -20.25 7.38
C PHE A 52 24.86 -19.80 6.87
N VAL A 53 23.81 -20.51 7.27
CA VAL A 53 22.43 -20.19 6.90
C VAL A 53 21.70 -19.72 8.15
N ARG A 54 21.06 -18.57 8.07
CA ARG A 54 20.20 -17.99 9.09
C ARG A 54 18.74 -18.14 8.67
N PHE A 55 17.93 -18.62 9.59
CA PHE A 55 16.48 -18.73 9.46
C PHE A 55 15.85 -17.75 10.44
N ARG A 56 14.90 -16.95 9.94
CA ARG A 56 14.06 -16.08 10.76
C ARG A 56 12.61 -16.48 10.60
N THR A 57 11.92 -16.59 11.72
CA THR A 57 10.50 -16.95 11.79
C THR A 57 9.73 -15.91 12.59
N ILE A 58 8.44 -15.78 12.28
CA ILE A 58 7.50 -14.99 13.07
C ILE A 58 6.91 -15.91 14.15
N SER A 59 7.02 -15.52 15.42
CA SER A 59 6.49 -16.28 16.56
C SER A 59 5.92 -15.36 17.65
N TYR A 60 5.14 -15.90 18.57
CA TYR A 60 4.65 -15.14 19.74
C TYR A 60 5.74 -14.80 20.77
N TYR A 61 6.83 -15.58 20.79
CA TYR A 61 7.83 -15.56 21.86
C TYR A 61 9.10 -14.78 21.48
N ASP A 62 8.94 -13.69 20.72
CA ASP A 62 9.95 -12.90 20.01
C ASP A 62 10.45 -13.53 18.70
N ASP A 63 11.24 -12.75 17.95
CA ASP A 63 11.97 -13.22 16.77
C ASP A 63 12.92 -14.35 17.16
N ILE A 64 12.62 -15.55 16.67
CA ILE A 64 13.49 -16.71 16.85
C ILE A 64 14.36 -16.82 15.61
N GLU A 65 15.67 -16.68 15.83
CA GLU A 65 16.69 -16.92 14.81
C GLU A 65 17.33 -18.29 15.04
N GLY A 66 17.30 -19.14 14.01
CA GLY A 66 18.08 -20.36 13.95
C GLY A 66 19.24 -20.20 12.98
N GLU A 67 20.43 -20.66 13.35
CA GLU A 67 21.63 -20.56 12.50
C GLU A 67 22.34 -21.90 12.41
N THR A 68 22.79 -22.28 11.21
CA THR A 68 23.74 -23.39 11.05
C THR A 68 25.13 -22.98 11.52
N LYS A 69 26.00 -23.96 11.76
CA LYS A 69 27.40 -23.66 12.05
C LYS A 69 28.09 -23.05 10.82
N PRO A 70 29.03 -22.12 10.98
CA PRO A 70 29.88 -21.68 9.88
C PRO A 70 30.68 -22.86 9.32
N VAL A 71 30.61 -23.07 8.01
CA VAL A 71 31.32 -24.13 7.28
C VAL A 71 32.10 -23.52 6.12
N LEU A 72 33.31 -24.03 5.93
CA LEU A 72 34.23 -23.58 4.90
C LEU A 72 33.78 -24.07 3.51
N GLU A 73 33.80 -23.19 2.52
CA GLU A 73 33.50 -23.56 1.14
C GLU A 73 34.41 -24.68 0.62
N GLY A 74 33.83 -25.68 -0.05
CA GLY A 74 34.57 -26.80 -0.63
C GLY A 74 35.10 -27.79 0.41
N MET A 75 34.85 -27.58 1.70
CA MET A 75 35.27 -28.53 2.73
C MET A 75 34.45 -29.82 2.58
N LYS A 76 35.11 -30.90 2.15
CA LYS A 76 34.52 -32.21 1.81
C LYS A 76 33.63 -32.22 0.55
N SER A 77 33.69 -31.18 -0.28
CA SER A 77 32.86 -31.07 -1.49
C SER A 77 33.58 -30.27 -2.59
N LEU A 78 32.97 -30.11 -3.76
CA LEU A 78 33.50 -29.31 -4.86
C LEU A 78 33.46 -27.81 -4.53
N ARG A 79 34.38 -27.02 -5.11
CA ARG A 79 34.33 -25.55 -5.05
C ARG A 79 32.96 -25.04 -5.51
N GLY A 80 32.46 -23.98 -4.87
CA GLY A 80 31.11 -23.44 -5.08
C GLY A 80 30.02 -24.17 -4.29
N THR A 81 30.39 -25.01 -3.31
CA THR A 81 29.44 -25.75 -2.48
C THR A 81 29.84 -25.78 -1.00
N VAL A 82 28.84 -25.88 -0.12
CA VAL A 82 28.99 -26.03 1.33
C VAL A 82 28.03 -27.13 1.80
N GLN A 83 28.44 -27.94 2.78
CA GLN A 83 27.63 -28.99 3.39
C GLN A 83 27.58 -28.82 4.91
N TRP A 84 26.40 -28.65 5.49
CA TRP A 84 26.21 -28.47 6.94
C TRP A 84 25.81 -29.80 7.61
N ASN A 85 24.82 -30.50 7.06
CA ASN A 85 24.14 -31.65 7.69
C ASN A 85 23.70 -31.34 9.14
N ASP A 86 23.17 -30.12 9.35
CA ASP A 86 22.72 -29.64 10.66
C ASP A 86 21.19 -29.78 10.78
N ASP A 87 20.72 -30.22 11.96
CA ASP A 87 19.31 -30.16 12.34
C ASP A 87 19.05 -28.90 13.19
N LEU A 88 18.04 -28.13 12.79
CA LEU A 88 17.55 -26.94 13.47
C LEU A 88 16.09 -27.14 13.90
N TYR A 89 15.71 -26.55 15.02
CA TYR A 89 14.32 -26.51 15.50
C TYR A 89 13.91 -25.05 15.61
N LEU A 90 12.82 -24.66 14.95
CA LEU A 90 12.30 -23.30 14.93
C LEU A 90 10.85 -23.30 15.41
N ASP A 91 10.47 -22.30 16.20
CA ASP A 91 9.07 -22.03 16.51
C ASP A 91 8.55 -20.95 15.54
N CYS A 92 7.37 -21.16 14.99
CA CYS A 92 6.77 -20.29 13.98
C CYS A 92 5.24 -20.43 13.94
N LEU A 93 4.57 -19.52 13.24
CA LEU A 93 3.12 -19.60 13.02
C LEU A 93 2.79 -20.30 11.70
N GLU A 94 1.73 -21.09 11.67
CA GLU A 94 1.32 -21.96 10.54
C GLU A 94 1.25 -21.26 9.17
N HIS A 95 0.80 -20.01 9.14
CA HIS A 95 0.66 -19.18 7.94
C HIS A 95 1.70 -18.06 7.87
N SER A 96 2.77 -18.13 8.67
CA SER A 96 3.88 -17.19 8.56
C SER A 96 4.83 -17.51 7.41
N LEU A 97 5.66 -16.52 7.09
CA LEU A 97 6.81 -16.65 6.21
C LEU A 97 8.06 -17.03 7.01
N VAL A 98 8.93 -17.82 6.39
CA VAL A 98 10.29 -18.10 6.86
C VAL A 98 11.27 -17.37 5.95
N ASN A 99 12.05 -16.47 6.53
CA ASN A 99 13.14 -15.80 5.81
C ASN A 99 14.44 -16.59 5.99
N ILE A 100 15.01 -17.01 4.87
CA ILE A 100 16.20 -17.85 4.79
C ILE A 100 17.31 -17.02 4.16
N VAL A 101 18.40 -16.81 4.89
CA VAL A 101 19.51 -15.96 4.47
C VAL A 101 20.80 -16.75 4.53
N LEU A 102 21.50 -16.82 3.40
CA LEU A 102 22.88 -17.29 3.35
C LEU A 102 23.80 -16.14 3.76
N CYS A 103 24.61 -16.37 4.77
CA CYS A 103 25.57 -15.40 5.29
C CYS A 103 27.01 -15.87 5.08
N THR A 104 27.95 -14.91 5.02
CA THR A 104 29.39 -15.15 5.06
C THR A 104 30.04 -14.39 6.22
N THR A 105 31.19 -14.84 6.69
CA THR A 105 31.98 -14.15 7.73
C THR A 105 33.19 -13.39 7.18
N LEU A 106 33.46 -13.43 5.87
CA LEU A 106 34.72 -12.94 5.27
C LEU A 106 35.06 -11.48 5.59
N PHE A 107 34.07 -10.64 5.90
CA PHE A 107 34.29 -9.23 6.24
C PHE A 107 33.58 -8.83 7.55
N GLY A 108 33.05 -9.81 8.29
CA GLY A 108 31.93 -9.64 9.23
C GLY A 108 30.74 -10.48 8.80
N GLU A 109 29.67 -10.53 9.60
CA GLU A 109 28.44 -11.26 9.26
C GLU A 109 27.64 -10.50 8.19
N TYR A 110 27.72 -10.97 6.93
CA TYR A 110 27.02 -10.35 5.81
C TYR A 110 26.03 -11.30 5.13
N ASN A 111 24.87 -10.76 4.77
CA ASN A 111 23.89 -11.43 3.93
C ASN A 111 24.38 -11.47 2.48
N VAL A 112 24.43 -12.65 1.89
CA VAL A 112 24.90 -12.89 0.53
C VAL A 112 23.72 -13.17 -0.41
N CYS A 113 22.87 -14.12 -0.04
CA CYS A 113 21.67 -14.49 -0.78
C CYS A 113 20.52 -14.72 0.19
N GLY A 114 19.29 -14.55 -0.28
CA GLY A 114 18.09 -14.73 0.53
C GLY A 114 16.93 -15.32 -0.25
N ALA A 115 15.99 -15.91 0.48
CA ALA A 115 14.68 -16.31 0.00
C ALA A 115 13.66 -16.19 1.14
N CYS A 116 12.39 -16.08 0.77
CA CYS A 116 11.28 -16.07 1.70
C CYS A 116 10.27 -17.11 1.26
N ILE A 117 9.88 -18.01 2.15
CA ILE A 117 9.01 -19.15 1.84
C ILE A 117 7.89 -19.25 2.90
N PRO A 118 6.62 -19.42 2.51
CA PRO A 118 5.56 -19.74 3.45
C PRO A 118 5.86 -21.03 4.22
N VAL A 119 5.60 -21.06 5.53
CA VAL A 119 5.84 -22.25 6.38
C VAL A 119 5.21 -23.52 5.78
N ARG A 120 3.98 -23.41 5.24
CA ARG A 120 3.29 -24.51 4.55
C ARG A 120 4.07 -25.10 3.35
N ASP A 121 4.76 -24.26 2.61
CA ASP A 121 5.50 -24.67 1.40
C ASP A 121 6.83 -25.33 1.79
N LEU A 122 7.42 -24.93 2.92
CA LEU A 122 8.71 -25.43 3.41
C LEU A 122 8.74 -26.96 3.60
N PHE A 123 7.62 -27.59 3.95
CA PHE A 123 7.52 -29.05 4.10
C PHE A 123 7.58 -29.81 2.77
N THR A 124 7.33 -29.14 1.65
CA THR A 124 7.32 -29.75 0.30
C THR A 124 8.58 -29.42 -0.49
N VAL A 125 9.29 -28.35 -0.10
CA VAL A 125 10.43 -27.83 -0.83
C VAL A 125 11.73 -28.50 -0.35
N GLY A 126 12.25 -29.42 -1.16
CA GLY A 126 13.59 -29.99 -0.96
C GLY A 126 14.75 -29.09 -1.42
N LYS A 127 14.46 -28.07 -2.23
CA LYS A 127 15.45 -27.19 -2.87
C LYS A 127 14.94 -25.75 -2.90
N VAL A 128 15.65 -24.85 -2.23
CA VAL A 128 15.31 -23.44 -2.15
C VAL A 128 16.28 -22.63 -3.00
N PRO A 129 15.84 -21.98 -4.09
CA PRO A 129 16.68 -21.04 -4.81
C PRO A 129 16.84 -19.77 -3.97
N LEU A 130 18.08 -19.40 -3.66
CA LEU A 130 18.41 -18.15 -2.99
C LEU A 130 18.83 -17.11 -4.01
N THR A 131 18.20 -15.94 -3.96
CA THR A 131 18.52 -14.83 -4.87
C THR A 131 19.55 -13.90 -4.22
N PRO A 132 20.47 -13.29 -5.00
CA PRO A 132 21.42 -12.34 -4.44
C PRO A 132 20.70 -11.16 -3.79
N GLU A 133 21.00 -10.89 -2.52
CA GLU A 133 20.46 -9.69 -1.87
C GLU A 133 21.25 -8.46 -2.36
N LEU A 134 20.53 -7.41 -2.74
CA LEU A 134 21.17 -6.13 -3.05
C LEU A 134 21.72 -5.55 -1.74
N TYR A 135 23.05 -5.56 -1.64
CA TYR A 135 23.82 -5.05 -0.53
C TYR A 135 23.42 -3.61 -0.18
N CYS A 136 22.82 -3.43 0.99
CA CYS A 136 22.57 -2.12 1.61
C CYS A 136 23.32 -2.09 2.95
N ASP A 137 24.64 -2.00 2.90
CA ASP A 137 25.39 -1.58 4.08
C ASP A 137 25.20 -0.07 4.27
N PRO A 138 24.61 0.37 5.39
CA PRO A 138 24.40 1.78 5.66
C PRO A 138 25.74 2.55 5.85
N ALA A 139 26.83 1.88 6.21
CA ALA A 139 28.14 2.50 6.43
C ALA A 139 28.98 2.60 5.14
N PHE A 140 28.83 1.65 4.22
CA PHE A 140 29.57 1.65 2.95
C PHE A 140 28.66 2.06 1.78
N LYS A 141 28.83 3.29 1.27
CA LYS A 141 28.14 3.87 0.11
C LYS A 141 28.38 3.12 -1.24
N LEU A 142 28.86 1.88 -1.22
CA LEU A 142 29.09 1.07 -2.41
C LEU A 142 27.76 0.47 -2.89
N ARG A 143 26.97 1.31 -3.58
CA ARG A 143 25.76 0.92 -4.34
C ARG A 143 26.07 0.13 -5.63
N ARG A 144 27.24 -0.49 -5.75
CA ARG A 144 27.52 -1.31 -6.94
C ARG A 144 27.17 -2.75 -6.61
N LYS A 145 26.02 -3.18 -7.15
CA LYS A 145 25.72 -4.61 -7.32
C LYS A 145 26.96 -5.25 -7.97
N PRO A 146 27.64 -6.21 -7.33
CA PRO A 146 28.68 -6.96 -7.98
C PRO A 146 28.11 -7.49 -9.30
N PRO A 147 28.78 -7.21 -10.46
CA PRO A 147 28.18 -7.39 -11.77
C PRO A 147 27.70 -8.83 -12.05
N ASP A 148 28.23 -9.82 -11.33
CA ASP A 148 28.06 -11.24 -11.67
C ASP A 148 27.59 -12.12 -10.50
N LEU A 149 26.89 -11.56 -9.51
CA LEU A 149 26.31 -12.39 -8.44
C LEU A 149 25.23 -13.31 -9.03
N THR A 150 25.56 -14.59 -9.20
CA THR A 150 24.61 -15.65 -9.49
C THR A 150 23.93 -16.09 -8.19
N GLY A 151 22.63 -16.37 -8.24
CA GLY A 151 21.94 -17.00 -7.11
C GLY A 151 22.47 -18.41 -6.83
N CYS A 152 22.21 -18.91 -5.63
CA CYS A 152 22.60 -20.26 -5.20
C CYS A 152 21.37 -21.11 -4.88
N THR A 153 21.55 -22.40 -4.62
CA THR A 153 20.45 -23.32 -4.27
C THR A 153 20.77 -24.04 -2.98
N LEU A 154 19.92 -23.82 -1.98
CA LEU A 154 19.97 -24.48 -0.68
C LEU A 154 19.17 -25.78 -0.71
N PHE A 155 19.72 -26.85 -0.14
CA PHE A 155 19.11 -28.17 -0.02
C PHE A 155 18.74 -28.39 1.44
N LEU A 156 17.45 -28.59 1.71
CA LEU A 156 16.92 -28.79 3.05
C LEU A 156 15.71 -29.70 3.02
N SER A 157 15.32 -30.22 4.18
CA SER A 157 14.03 -30.87 4.38
C SER A 157 13.42 -30.43 5.70
N ALA A 158 12.14 -30.08 5.69
CA ALA A 158 11.40 -29.74 6.90
C ALA A 158 10.40 -30.83 7.29
N SER A 159 10.23 -31.03 8.59
CA SER A 159 9.28 -32.00 9.16
C SER A 159 8.73 -31.47 10.48
N LEU A 160 7.57 -31.99 10.89
CA LEU A 160 7.09 -31.78 12.26
C LEU A 160 7.86 -32.72 13.19
N PRO A 161 8.33 -32.23 14.36
CA PRO A 161 8.97 -33.10 15.35
C PRO A 161 7.97 -34.18 15.79
N SER A 162 8.47 -35.40 15.98
CA SER A 162 7.62 -36.48 16.48
C SER A 162 7.22 -36.21 17.94
N ASP A 163 6.03 -36.64 18.36
CA ASP A 163 5.51 -36.42 19.73
C ASP A 163 6.49 -36.89 20.84
N GLY A 164 7.35 -37.86 20.52
CA GLY A 164 8.40 -38.35 21.43
C GLY A 164 9.64 -37.46 21.54
N GLU A 165 9.95 -36.65 20.53
CA GLU A 165 11.13 -35.75 20.54
C GLU A 165 10.89 -34.48 21.37
N LEU A 166 9.63 -34.08 21.54
CA LEU A 166 9.24 -32.89 22.32
C LEU A 166 9.50 -33.01 23.83
N LEU A 167 9.68 -34.23 24.33
CA LEU A 167 9.85 -34.53 25.76
C LEU A 167 11.32 -34.68 26.20
N CYS A 168 12.27 -34.56 25.28
CA CYS A 168 13.69 -34.56 25.64
C CYS A 168 14.04 -33.25 26.36
N LYS A 169 13.84 -33.26 27.69
CA LYS A 169 14.29 -32.25 28.64
C LYS A 169 15.71 -31.80 28.32
N ASP A 170 15.82 -30.54 27.90
CA ASP A 170 16.82 -29.48 28.15
C ASP A 170 18.17 -29.77 28.85
N ASP A 171 18.72 -30.98 28.77
CA ASP A 171 20.04 -31.33 29.30
C ASP A 171 21.14 -31.30 28.22
N SER A 172 20.81 -30.98 26.97
CA SER A 172 21.83 -30.79 25.94
C SER A 172 22.49 -29.41 26.11
N PRO A 173 23.82 -29.36 26.32
CA PRO A 173 24.50 -28.11 26.58
C PRO A 173 24.53 -27.24 25.32
N LYS A 174 23.84 -26.10 25.36
CA LYS A 174 24.22 -24.87 24.66
C LYS A 174 24.37 -24.97 23.12
N ARG A 175 23.40 -25.52 22.40
CA ARG A 175 23.10 -24.95 21.06
C ARG A 175 22.22 -23.74 21.31
N SER A 176 22.84 -22.65 21.75
CA SER A 176 22.13 -21.41 22.05
C SER A 176 21.48 -20.91 20.77
N ILE A 177 20.15 -21.04 20.68
CA ILE A 177 19.34 -20.03 20.01
C ILE A 177 19.88 -18.71 20.56
N ARG A 178 20.61 -17.95 19.73
CA ARG A 178 21.11 -16.64 20.11
C ARG A 178 19.87 -15.76 20.21
N ARG A 179 19.21 -15.76 21.38
CA ARG A 179 18.30 -14.68 21.74
C ARG A 179 19.15 -13.41 21.72
N THR A 180 19.00 -12.60 20.68
CA THR A 180 19.83 -11.43 20.49
C THR A 180 19.71 -10.55 21.73
N ALA A 181 20.84 -10.22 22.35
CA ALA A 181 20.88 -9.46 23.61
C ALA A 181 20.20 -8.08 23.50
N ARG A 182 20.03 -7.56 22.26
CA ARG A 182 19.33 -6.31 21.96
C ARG A 182 17.84 -6.30 22.34
N MET A 183 17.17 -7.45 22.50
CA MET A 183 15.75 -7.49 22.89
C MET A 183 15.51 -7.74 24.39
N ARG A 184 16.50 -8.28 25.13
CA ARG A 184 16.38 -8.45 26.59
C ARG A 184 16.23 -7.12 27.36
N ALA A 185 16.63 -6.00 26.78
CA ALA A 185 16.42 -4.68 27.38
C ALA A 185 14.98 -4.15 27.20
N ARG A 186 14.18 -4.72 26.27
CA ARG A 186 12.76 -4.33 26.04
C ARG A 186 11.76 -5.24 26.75
N ASN A 187 12.09 -6.51 26.98
CA ASN A 187 11.17 -7.49 27.55
C ASN A 187 11.45 -7.75 29.04
N GLN A 188 10.90 -6.89 29.91
CA GLN A 188 10.68 -7.21 31.34
C GLN A 188 9.24 -7.63 31.66
N TYR A 189 8.33 -7.65 30.68
CA TYR A 189 6.95 -8.06 30.91
C TYR A 189 6.72 -9.47 30.36
N PRO A 190 6.42 -10.47 31.22
CA PRO A 190 5.95 -11.78 30.74
C PRO A 190 4.59 -11.58 30.07
N LEU A 191 4.60 -11.56 28.73
CA LEU A 191 3.44 -11.45 27.87
C LEU A 191 2.72 -12.81 27.82
N GLN A 192 2.04 -13.20 28.90
CA GLN A 192 0.98 -14.19 28.76
C GLN A 192 -0.26 -13.49 28.20
N PRO A 193 -0.84 -13.97 27.09
CA PRO A 193 -2.05 -13.39 26.52
C PRO A 193 -3.18 -13.45 27.55
N ARG A 194 -3.52 -12.33 28.17
CA ARG A 194 -4.82 -12.21 28.84
C ARG A 194 -5.79 -11.86 27.74
N LEU A 195 -6.53 -12.86 27.25
CA LEU A 195 -7.57 -12.68 26.26
C LEU A 195 -8.55 -11.61 26.77
N ILE A 196 -8.45 -10.39 26.23
CA ILE A 196 -9.41 -9.33 26.52
C ILE A 196 -10.68 -9.75 25.80
N ARG A 197 -11.78 -9.92 26.55
CA ARG A 197 -13.10 -10.20 26.00
C ARG A 197 -13.59 -8.96 25.24
N GLY A 198 -13.12 -8.79 24.01
CA GLY A 198 -13.44 -7.65 23.17
C GLY A 198 -14.90 -7.68 22.72
N GLY A 199 -15.54 -6.52 22.70
CA GLY A 199 -16.85 -6.36 22.05
C GLY A 199 -16.74 -6.49 20.52
N PRO A 200 -17.87 -6.61 19.80
CA PRO A 200 -17.91 -6.76 18.34
C PRO A 200 -17.21 -5.65 17.56
N GLU A 201 -17.01 -4.47 18.16
CA GLU A 201 -16.25 -3.37 17.56
C GLU A 201 -14.76 -3.66 17.37
N LEU A 202 -14.16 -4.52 18.21
CA LEU A 202 -12.75 -4.91 18.06
C LEU A 202 -12.55 -5.78 16.81
N LEU A 203 -13.50 -6.68 16.51
CA LEU A 203 -13.44 -7.54 15.34
C LEU A 203 -13.38 -6.72 14.03
N GLN A 204 -14.19 -5.67 13.92
CA GLN A 204 -14.17 -4.78 12.73
C GLN A 204 -12.83 -4.05 12.55
N ILE A 205 -12.12 -3.75 13.64
CA ILE A 205 -10.79 -3.12 13.58
C ILE A 205 -9.71 -4.14 13.21
N MET A 206 -9.91 -5.43 13.57
CA MET A 206 -8.94 -6.48 13.32
C MET A 206 -8.97 -7.00 11.89
N ASP A 207 -10.12 -6.98 11.22
CA ASP A 207 -10.29 -7.57 9.88
C ASP A 207 -9.20 -7.12 8.88
N PRO A 208 -8.87 -5.81 8.76
CA PRO A 208 -7.82 -5.39 7.81
C PRO A 208 -6.42 -5.92 8.17
N TRP A 209 -6.12 -6.16 9.46
CA TRP A 209 -4.86 -6.76 9.87
C TRP A 209 -4.75 -8.21 9.48
N HIS A 210 -5.80 -8.99 9.75
CA HIS A 210 -5.89 -10.40 9.34
C HIS A 210 -5.75 -10.52 7.83
N THR A 211 -6.43 -9.64 7.08
CA THR A 211 -6.30 -9.60 5.62
C THR A 211 -4.88 -9.32 5.20
N VAL A 212 -4.20 -8.28 5.70
CA VAL A 212 -2.79 -8.02 5.33
C VAL A 212 -1.90 -9.22 5.67
N LEU A 213 -2.02 -9.78 6.87
CA LEU A 213 -1.17 -10.87 7.35
C LEU A 213 -1.28 -12.15 6.52
N GLY A 214 -2.51 -12.56 6.18
CA GLY A 214 -2.74 -13.72 5.31
C GLY A 214 -2.35 -13.46 3.86
N THR A 215 -2.75 -12.29 3.34
CA THR A 215 -2.59 -11.94 1.92
C THR A 215 -1.12 -11.78 1.51
N VAL A 216 -0.23 -11.34 2.42
CA VAL A 216 1.22 -11.25 2.15
C VAL A 216 1.82 -12.64 1.87
N SER A 217 1.40 -13.68 2.59
CA SER A 217 1.89 -15.05 2.34
C SER A 217 1.42 -15.58 0.99
N ASP A 218 0.16 -15.36 0.65
CA ASP A 218 -0.38 -15.74 -0.65
C ASP A 218 0.28 -14.96 -1.78
N LEU A 219 0.64 -13.69 -1.54
CA LEU A 219 1.37 -12.88 -2.51
C LEU A 219 2.76 -13.46 -2.79
N VAL A 220 3.54 -13.78 -1.75
CA VAL A 220 4.87 -14.41 -1.90
C VAL A 220 4.77 -15.71 -2.70
N HIS A 221 3.78 -16.54 -2.38
CA HIS A 221 3.53 -17.79 -3.11
C HIS A 221 3.29 -17.55 -4.61
N ASN A 222 2.45 -16.57 -4.95
CA ASN A 222 2.08 -16.27 -6.34
C ASN A 222 3.19 -15.59 -7.16
N ILE A 223 4.03 -14.77 -6.52
CA ILE A 223 5.12 -14.05 -7.22
C ILE A 223 6.46 -14.76 -7.18
N GLY A 224 6.64 -15.79 -6.33
CA GLY A 224 7.90 -16.54 -6.20
C GLY A 224 8.51 -16.95 -7.55
N PRO A 225 7.72 -17.44 -8.54
CA PRO A 225 8.24 -17.78 -9.87
C PRO A 225 8.86 -16.61 -10.66
N LEU A 226 8.50 -15.37 -10.32
CA LEU A 226 8.95 -14.16 -11.03
C LEU A 226 10.35 -13.69 -10.63
N LYS A 227 10.90 -14.17 -9.50
CA LYS A 227 12.26 -13.84 -9.01
C LYS A 227 12.53 -12.33 -8.94
N ILE A 228 11.56 -11.53 -8.52
CA ILE A 228 11.58 -10.06 -8.63
C ILE A 228 12.64 -9.42 -7.71
N GLY A 229 13.15 -10.14 -6.71
CA GLY A 229 13.97 -9.55 -5.65
C GLY A 229 13.07 -8.67 -4.77
N GLY A 230 12.94 -9.04 -3.50
CA GLY A 230 11.93 -8.46 -2.60
C GLY A 230 11.28 -9.47 -1.66
N ASP A 231 11.64 -10.74 -1.78
CA ASP A 231 11.21 -11.81 -0.86
C ASP A 231 11.42 -11.41 0.62
N ARG A 232 12.57 -10.79 0.91
CA ARG A 232 12.88 -10.25 2.23
C ARG A 232 11.94 -9.11 2.64
N ASP A 233 11.53 -8.25 1.71
CA ASP A 233 10.60 -7.15 2.01
C ASP A 233 9.23 -7.69 2.38
N ALA A 234 8.77 -8.77 1.74
CA ALA A 234 7.53 -9.43 2.11
C ALA A 234 7.58 -10.01 3.54
N PHE A 235 8.70 -10.62 3.93
CA PHE A 235 8.91 -11.05 5.33
C PHE A 235 8.84 -9.87 6.29
N ILE A 236 9.56 -8.77 6.00
CA ILE A 236 9.57 -7.57 6.86
C ILE A 236 8.17 -6.95 6.96
N VAL A 237 7.39 -6.96 5.87
CA VAL A 237 5.99 -6.52 5.90
C VAL A 237 5.19 -7.40 6.85
N GLN A 238 5.23 -8.74 6.69
CA GLN A 238 4.42 -9.62 7.54
C GLN A 238 4.86 -9.56 9.02
N GLU A 239 6.16 -9.55 9.28
CA GLU A 239 6.77 -9.43 10.62
C GLU A 239 6.34 -8.13 11.31
N GLY A 240 6.53 -6.98 10.65
CA GLY A 240 6.14 -5.67 11.21
C GLY A 240 4.64 -5.57 11.46
N MET A 241 3.82 -6.07 10.53
CA MET A 241 2.37 -6.09 10.68
C MET A 241 1.91 -7.03 11.81
N PHE A 242 2.59 -8.16 12.00
CA PHE A 242 2.26 -9.11 13.06
C PHE A 242 2.58 -8.54 14.43
N TYR A 243 3.76 -7.97 14.63
CA TYR A 243 4.12 -7.36 15.91
C TYR A 243 3.26 -6.14 16.25
N SER A 244 2.91 -5.36 15.23
CA SER A 244 1.94 -4.27 15.36
C SER A 244 0.56 -4.76 15.80
N TYR A 245 0.04 -5.80 15.14
CA TYR A 245 -1.22 -6.45 15.49
C TYR A 245 -1.19 -7.00 16.92
N TYR A 246 -0.11 -7.70 17.27
CA TYR A 246 0.07 -8.30 18.59
C TYR A 246 0.16 -7.25 19.70
N ALA A 247 0.91 -6.18 19.47
CA ALA A 247 1.01 -5.05 20.39
C ALA A 247 -0.37 -4.37 20.59
N LEU A 248 -1.17 -4.21 19.53
CA LEU A 248 -2.52 -3.66 19.64
C LEU A 248 -3.48 -4.55 20.43
N LEU A 249 -3.33 -5.88 20.34
CA LEU A 249 -4.11 -6.81 21.16
C LEU A 249 -3.78 -6.70 22.65
N HIS A 250 -2.54 -6.35 22.98
CA HIS A 250 -2.02 -6.38 24.34
C HIS A 250 -2.03 -5.00 25.02
N ASP A 251 -2.01 -3.92 24.25
CA ASP A 251 -2.05 -2.56 24.78
C ASP A 251 -3.50 -2.12 25.10
N ARG A 252 -3.69 -1.51 26.27
CA ARG A 252 -5.02 -1.17 26.82
C ARG A 252 -5.63 0.11 26.26
N ALA A 253 -4.91 0.84 25.41
CA ALA A 253 -5.40 2.10 24.87
C ALA A 253 -5.30 2.12 23.34
N PRO A 254 -6.32 1.62 22.61
CA PRO A 254 -6.39 1.83 21.17
C PRO A 254 -6.74 3.29 20.91
N ILE A 255 -5.73 4.16 20.88
CA ILE A 255 -5.90 5.46 20.22
C ILE A 255 -6.09 5.13 18.74
N ARG A 256 -7.34 5.23 18.26
CA ARG A 256 -7.62 5.16 16.83
C ARG A 256 -6.81 6.26 16.16
N HIS A 257 -5.86 5.84 15.34
CA HIS A 257 -5.02 6.74 14.57
C HIS A 257 -5.51 6.69 13.14
N THR A 258 -6.31 7.67 12.72
CA THR A 258 -6.97 7.71 11.39
C THR A 258 -5.99 7.43 10.25
N LYS A 259 -4.75 7.93 10.36
CA LYS A 259 -3.71 7.71 9.35
C LYS A 259 -3.19 6.27 9.32
N ARG A 260 -3.12 5.58 10.47
CA ARG A 260 -2.75 4.16 10.54
C ARG A 260 -3.83 3.32 9.85
N ASP A 261 -5.09 3.58 10.18
CA ASP A 261 -6.22 2.83 9.63
C ASP A 261 -6.33 3.07 8.11
N PHE A 262 -6.10 4.30 7.65
CA PHE A 262 -6.02 4.63 6.22
C PHE A 262 -4.87 3.89 5.51
N LEU A 263 -3.67 3.83 6.10
CA LEU A 263 -2.54 3.11 5.51
C LEU A 263 -2.80 1.61 5.47
N LEU A 264 -3.39 1.05 6.52
CA LEU A 264 -3.75 -0.36 6.58
C LEU A 264 -4.74 -0.73 5.48
N MET A 265 -5.80 0.06 5.30
CA MET A 265 -6.75 -0.13 4.19
C MET A 265 -6.09 0.03 2.82
N SER A 266 -5.13 0.96 2.69
CA SER A 266 -4.35 1.13 1.45
C SER A 266 -3.48 -0.10 1.16
N MET A 267 -2.88 -0.71 2.18
CA MET A 267 -2.12 -1.95 2.07
C MET A 267 -3.02 -3.12 1.66
N VAL A 268 -4.17 -3.30 2.32
CA VAL A 268 -5.17 -4.34 1.96
C VAL A 268 -5.55 -4.21 0.49
N THR A 269 -5.99 -3.03 0.08
CA THR A 269 -6.42 -2.76 -1.31
C THR A 269 -5.29 -3.05 -2.30
N THR A 270 -4.05 -2.69 -1.95
CA THR A 270 -2.88 -2.94 -2.80
C THR A 270 -2.62 -4.43 -2.97
N LEU A 271 -2.57 -5.18 -1.87
CA LEU A 271 -2.30 -6.61 -1.87
C LEU A 271 -3.39 -7.38 -2.62
N GLU A 272 -4.65 -7.09 -2.34
CA GLU A 272 -5.78 -7.71 -3.05
C GLU A 272 -5.75 -7.41 -4.55
N THR A 273 -5.43 -6.17 -4.93
CA THR A 273 -5.36 -5.80 -6.34
C THR A 273 -4.25 -6.57 -7.03
N ILE A 274 -3.05 -6.61 -6.45
CA ILE A 274 -1.91 -7.35 -7.03
C ILE A 274 -2.24 -8.85 -7.17
N LEU A 275 -2.87 -9.46 -6.17
CA LEU A 275 -3.26 -10.87 -6.22
C LEU A 275 -4.32 -11.18 -7.29
N ARG A 276 -5.21 -10.24 -7.60
CA ARG A 276 -6.23 -10.42 -8.64
C ARG A 276 -5.68 -10.24 -10.06
N LEU A 277 -4.46 -9.74 -10.23
CA LEU A 277 -3.90 -9.51 -11.56
C LEU A 277 -3.47 -10.82 -12.22
N PRO A 278 -3.70 -10.96 -13.55
CA PRO A 278 -3.18 -12.10 -14.31
C PRO A 278 -1.65 -12.18 -14.21
N TYR A 279 -1.11 -13.39 -14.11
CA TYR A 279 0.33 -13.63 -14.02
C TYR A 279 1.15 -12.95 -15.14
N ALA A 280 0.58 -12.88 -16.35
CA ALA A 280 1.22 -12.18 -17.48
C ALA A 280 1.42 -10.67 -17.20
N CYS A 281 0.47 -10.02 -16.52
CA CYS A 281 0.58 -8.63 -16.12
C CYS A 281 1.68 -8.45 -15.07
N LEU A 282 1.71 -9.34 -14.06
CA LEU A 282 2.74 -9.34 -13.02
C LEU A 282 4.15 -9.53 -13.62
N LYS A 283 4.28 -10.43 -14.60
CA LYS A 283 5.54 -10.67 -15.31
C LYS A 283 6.01 -9.47 -16.11
N ASN A 284 5.11 -8.70 -16.72
CA ASN A 284 5.48 -7.49 -17.45
C ASN A 284 5.72 -6.30 -16.51
N GLY A 285 5.12 -6.32 -15.31
CA GLY A 285 5.16 -5.27 -14.31
C GLY A 285 6.20 -5.46 -13.20
N GLN A 286 7.23 -6.30 -13.37
CA GLN A 286 8.17 -6.65 -12.28
C GLN A 286 8.81 -5.44 -11.58
N GLU A 287 9.22 -4.43 -12.33
CA GLU A 287 9.79 -3.20 -11.75
C GLU A 287 8.77 -2.45 -10.88
N HIS A 288 7.50 -2.41 -11.30
CA HIS A 288 6.43 -1.77 -10.53
C HIS A 288 6.06 -2.58 -9.29
N LEU A 289 6.08 -3.91 -9.39
CA LEU A 289 5.89 -4.80 -8.24
C LEU A 289 6.95 -4.56 -7.17
N ARG A 290 8.20 -4.41 -7.57
CA ARG A 290 9.28 -4.08 -6.64
C ARG A 290 9.02 -2.76 -5.92
N VAL A 291 8.62 -1.72 -6.65
CA VAL A 291 8.26 -0.41 -6.05
C VAL A 291 7.05 -0.55 -5.12
N ALA A 292 6.10 -1.45 -5.42
CA ALA A 292 4.97 -1.75 -4.53
C ALA A 292 5.45 -2.38 -3.21
N PHE A 293 6.37 -3.34 -3.27
CA PHE A 293 6.97 -3.96 -2.09
C PHE A 293 7.73 -2.95 -1.24
N ASP A 294 8.52 -2.08 -1.84
CA ASP A 294 9.20 -1.00 -1.12
C ASP A 294 8.19 -0.10 -0.38
N ALA A 295 7.07 0.24 -1.03
CA ALA A 295 6.01 1.05 -0.44
C ALA A 295 5.21 0.31 0.65
N LEU A 296 4.98 -0.99 0.50
CA LEU A 296 4.36 -1.85 1.52
C LEU A 296 5.28 -1.98 2.74
N ASN A 297 6.57 -2.21 2.54
CA ASN A 297 7.58 -2.29 3.59
C ASN A 297 7.65 -0.95 4.36
N LEU A 298 7.71 0.17 3.64
CA LEU A 298 7.70 1.50 4.25
C LEU A 298 6.42 1.74 5.08
N SER A 299 5.25 1.32 4.55
CA SER A 299 3.98 1.40 5.27
C SER A 299 3.96 0.53 6.52
N ALA A 300 4.43 -0.71 6.44
CA ALA A 300 4.50 -1.63 7.59
C ALA A 300 5.42 -1.08 8.69
N ARG A 301 6.58 -0.52 8.31
CA ARG A 301 7.49 0.16 9.25
C ARG A 301 6.83 1.36 9.91
N TYR A 302 6.08 2.17 9.15
CA TYR A 302 5.35 3.30 9.72
C TYR A 302 4.30 2.83 10.74
N VAL A 303 3.51 1.82 10.39
CA VAL A 303 2.49 1.25 11.27
C VAL A 303 3.13 0.74 12.57
N THR A 304 4.21 -0.04 12.45
CA THR A 304 5.01 -0.56 13.58
C THR A 304 5.55 0.57 14.46
N TRP A 305 6.09 1.61 13.82
CA TRP A 305 6.63 2.77 14.51
C TRP A 305 5.56 3.52 15.32
N ASN A 306 4.38 3.75 14.75
CA ASN A 306 3.28 4.46 15.44
C ASN A 306 2.74 3.68 16.65
N ILE A 307 2.92 2.36 16.68
CA ILE A 307 2.47 1.51 17.79
C ILE A 307 3.52 1.44 18.89
N HIS A 308 4.81 1.42 18.54
CA HIS A 308 5.90 1.26 19.51
C HIS A 308 6.54 2.57 19.98
N GLU A 309 6.16 3.73 19.44
CA GLU A 309 6.77 5.01 19.85
C GLU A 309 6.48 5.34 21.32
N THR A 310 7.49 5.08 22.15
CA THR A 310 7.74 5.87 23.35
C THR A 310 8.29 7.24 22.89
N PRO A 311 7.81 8.38 23.42
CA PRO A 311 8.07 9.73 22.91
C PRO A 311 9.52 10.27 22.99
N SER A 312 10.56 9.44 23.00
CA SER A 312 11.92 9.81 23.42
C SER A 312 13.01 9.83 22.35
N THR A 313 12.75 9.52 21.07
CA THR A 313 13.80 9.58 20.01
C THR A 313 13.54 10.65 18.94
N PRO A 314 13.97 11.92 19.17
CA PRO A 314 13.67 13.06 18.30
C PRO A 314 14.34 13.05 16.90
N GLU A 315 15.39 12.25 16.69
CA GLU A 315 16.10 12.24 15.40
C GLU A 315 15.31 11.58 14.26
N PHE A 316 14.39 10.66 14.57
CA PHE A 316 13.61 9.95 13.55
C PHE A 316 12.41 10.75 13.03
N HIS A 317 11.85 11.67 13.85
CA HIS A 317 10.71 12.50 13.46
C HIS A 317 10.99 13.41 12.25
N ARG A 318 12.25 13.87 12.07
CA ARG A 318 12.59 14.84 11.00
C ARG A 318 12.65 14.25 9.60
N VAL A 319 13.01 12.97 9.44
CA VAL A 319 13.05 12.30 8.11
C VAL A 319 11.69 11.67 7.78
N SER A 320 10.91 11.38 8.81
CA SER A 320 9.67 10.61 8.78
C SER A 320 8.48 11.37 8.21
N ALA A 321 8.09 12.52 8.79
CA ALA A 321 6.76 13.12 8.52
C ALA A 321 6.50 13.42 7.02
N ALA A 322 7.48 14.00 6.32
CA ALA A 322 7.34 14.36 4.91
C ALA A 322 7.32 13.16 3.94
N THR A 323 7.93 12.03 4.34
CA THR A 323 8.02 10.84 3.49
C THR A 323 6.79 9.94 3.65
N PHE A 324 6.17 9.97 4.85
CA PHE A 324 5.02 9.13 5.18
C PHE A 324 3.66 9.73 4.81
N ASP A 325 3.53 11.05 4.69
CA ASP A 325 2.29 11.66 4.19
C ASP A 325 1.97 11.27 2.74
N ASP A 326 2.98 10.86 1.95
CA ASP A 326 2.79 10.43 0.55
C ASP A 326 2.74 8.88 0.40
N THR A 327 2.88 8.08 1.46
CA THR A 327 3.00 6.62 1.26
C THR A 327 1.67 5.98 0.83
N GLY A 328 0.54 6.43 1.36
CA GLY A 328 -0.78 5.92 0.96
C GLY A 328 -1.15 6.29 -0.48
N SER A 329 -0.88 7.54 -0.88
CA SER A 329 -1.01 8.00 -2.27
C SER A 329 -0.04 7.28 -3.21
N ALA A 330 1.19 7.01 -2.76
CA ALA A 330 2.16 6.24 -3.52
C ALA A 330 1.67 4.81 -3.76
N LEU A 331 1.15 4.11 -2.73
CA LEU A 331 0.57 2.78 -2.88
C LEU A 331 -0.57 2.77 -3.91
N ALA A 332 -1.54 3.68 -3.78
CA ALA A 332 -2.63 3.80 -4.74
C ALA A 332 -2.13 4.05 -6.18
N ARG A 333 -1.14 4.92 -6.35
CA ARG A 333 -0.51 5.19 -7.66
C ARG A 333 0.23 3.98 -8.21
N ILE A 334 0.93 3.21 -7.38
CA ILE A 334 1.68 2.04 -7.82
C ILE A 334 0.72 0.92 -8.22
N VAL A 335 -0.33 0.68 -7.42
CA VAL A 335 -1.42 -0.26 -7.77
C VAL A 335 -1.97 0.07 -9.14
N TRP A 336 -2.24 1.36 -9.39
CA TRP A 336 -2.70 1.82 -10.67
C TRP A 336 -1.70 1.54 -11.81
N LEU A 337 -0.40 1.78 -11.61
CA LEU A 337 0.64 1.47 -12.60
C LEU A 337 0.79 -0.02 -12.91
N ILE A 338 0.51 -0.91 -11.95
CA ILE A 338 0.57 -2.36 -12.15
C ILE A 338 -0.73 -2.85 -12.82
N ALA A 339 -1.88 -2.32 -12.40
CA ALA A 339 -3.19 -2.75 -12.88
C ALA A 339 -3.53 -2.24 -14.27
N THR A 340 -3.00 -1.08 -14.67
CA THR A 340 -3.18 -0.56 -16.02
C THR A 340 -2.18 -1.23 -16.96
N PRO A 341 -2.64 -2.03 -17.94
CA PRO A 341 -1.73 -2.57 -18.94
C PRO A 341 -1.08 -1.39 -19.65
N SER A 342 0.25 -1.32 -19.60
CA SER A 342 1.01 -0.35 -20.39
C SER A 342 0.51 -0.43 -21.83
N PRO A 343 0.15 0.69 -22.48
CA PRO A 343 -0.28 0.69 -23.87
C PRO A 343 0.94 0.37 -24.74
N ALA A 344 1.31 -0.89 -24.81
CA ALA A 344 2.46 -1.36 -25.55
C ALA A 344 2.06 -1.63 -27.00
N SER A 345 2.86 -1.08 -27.91
CA SER A 345 2.97 -1.45 -29.32
C SER A 345 2.25 -0.59 -30.38
N ALA A 346 2.25 0.73 -30.20
CA ALA A 346 2.33 1.63 -31.34
C ALA A 346 3.28 2.80 -31.03
N ILE A 347 4.29 2.97 -31.87
CA ILE A 347 5.30 4.06 -31.90
C ILE A 347 6.59 3.73 -31.13
N ALA A 348 7.50 3.09 -31.88
CA ALA A 348 8.91 2.99 -31.55
C ALA A 348 9.62 4.35 -31.63
N ALA A 349 10.60 4.51 -30.72
CA ALA A 349 11.82 5.32 -30.81
C ALA A 349 11.73 6.79 -31.27
N SER A 350 11.87 7.73 -30.32
CA SER A 350 12.68 8.94 -30.53
C SER A 350 13.12 9.57 -29.20
N THR A 351 14.38 9.98 -29.16
CA THR A 351 15.23 10.39 -28.05
C THR A 351 14.91 11.76 -27.45
N SER A 352 14.66 11.86 -26.13
CA SER A 352 15.08 12.97 -25.24
C SER A 352 14.55 12.77 -23.79
N PRO A 353 15.41 12.62 -22.76
CA PRO A 353 14.98 12.28 -21.40
C PRO A 353 14.16 13.37 -20.66
N SER A 354 14.29 14.64 -21.05
CA SER A 354 13.62 15.75 -20.34
C SER A 354 12.21 16.06 -20.87
N ALA A 355 11.93 15.73 -22.12
CA ALA A 355 10.61 15.88 -22.73
C ALA A 355 9.62 14.79 -22.27
N ASN A 356 10.13 13.59 -21.96
CA ASN A 356 9.30 12.44 -21.57
C ASN A 356 8.55 12.66 -20.26
N LYS A 357 9.15 13.28 -19.23
CA LYS A 357 8.48 13.47 -17.93
C LYS A 357 7.17 14.28 -18.02
N ARG A 358 7.10 15.26 -18.93
CA ARG A 358 5.89 16.07 -19.13
C ARG A 358 4.86 15.37 -20.01
N ALA A 359 5.29 14.52 -20.95
CA ALA A 359 4.40 13.70 -21.76
C ALA A 359 3.77 12.58 -20.93
N THR A 360 4.56 11.91 -20.09
CA THR A 360 4.06 10.87 -19.17
C THR A 360 3.09 11.44 -18.15
N SER A 361 3.38 12.60 -17.55
CA SER A 361 2.45 13.25 -16.60
C SER A 361 1.11 13.64 -17.23
N ALA A 362 1.10 14.06 -18.51
CA ALA A 362 -0.14 14.40 -19.20
C ALA A 362 -0.96 13.13 -19.55
N SER A 363 -0.30 12.04 -19.95
CA SER A 363 -0.96 10.74 -20.16
C SER A 363 -1.57 10.22 -18.86
N ILE A 364 -0.81 10.24 -17.77
CA ILE A 364 -1.31 9.76 -16.46
C ILE A 364 -2.54 10.56 -16.03
N ALA A 365 -2.50 11.89 -16.13
CA ALA A 365 -3.67 12.71 -15.77
C ALA A 365 -4.90 12.40 -16.63
N LYS A 366 -4.70 12.19 -17.95
CA LYS A 366 -5.76 11.78 -18.87
C LYS A 366 -6.36 10.43 -18.46
N ASP A 367 -5.51 9.44 -18.23
CA ASP A 367 -5.92 8.07 -17.92
C ASP A 367 -6.64 8.00 -16.55
N THR A 368 -6.17 8.77 -15.57
CA THR A 368 -6.87 8.93 -14.28
C THR A 368 -8.27 9.53 -14.45
N ILE A 369 -8.42 10.61 -15.23
CA ILE A 369 -9.73 11.25 -15.44
C ILE A 369 -10.68 10.31 -16.18
N ILE A 370 -10.21 9.62 -17.22
CA ILE A 370 -11.01 8.63 -17.96
C ILE A 370 -11.51 7.54 -17.01
N LEU A 371 -10.64 7.00 -16.15
CA LEU A 371 -11.02 5.97 -15.19
C LEU A 371 -12.06 6.47 -14.17
N VAL A 372 -11.90 7.67 -13.64
CA VAL A 372 -12.87 8.26 -12.70
C VAL A 372 -14.23 8.44 -13.39
N LEU A 373 -14.24 8.94 -14.62
CA LEU A 373 -15.47 9.13 -15.39
C LEU A 373 -16.11 7.79 -15.77
N GLU A 374 -15.33 6.76 -16.10
CA GLU A 374 -15.82 5.40 -16.35
C GLU A 374 -16.42 4.79 -15.09
N ALA A 375 -15.78 4.95 -13.93
CA ALA A 375 -16.32 4.51 -12.65
C ALA A 375 -17.63 5.23 -12.31
N ILE A 376 -17.73 6.54 -12.56
CA ILE A 376 -18.99 7.29 -12.40
C ILE A 376 -20.05 6.75 -13.37
N ALA A 377 -19.72 6.55 -14.64
CA ALA A 377 -20.65 6.05 -15.64
C ALA A 377 -21.19 4.64 -15.31
N GLN A 378 -20.32 3.73 -14.85
CA GLN A 378 -20.71 2.37 -14.45
C GLN A 378 -21.52 2.33 -13.15
N SER A 379 -21.13 3.13 -12.15
CA SER A 379 -21.87 3.21 -10.87
C SER A 379 -23.25 3.85 -11.01
N THR A 380 -23.53 4.51 -12.14
CA THR A 380 -24.74 5.28 -12.39
C THR A 380 -25.60 4.70 -13.50
N ASP A 381 -25.48 3.39 -13.77
CA ASP A 381 -26.35 2.68 -14.73
C ASP A 381 -27.85 2.81 -14.41
N ALA A 382 -28.20 3.01 -13.14
CA ALA A 382 -29.57 3.30 -12.70
C ALA A 382 -29.98 4.78 -12.82
N PHE A 383 -29.07 5.68 -13.22
CA PHE A 383 -29.26 7.13 -13.30
C PHE A 383 -28.79 7.68 -14.67
N PRO A 384 -29.61 7.53 -15.73
CA PRO A 384 -29.23 7.85 -17.11
C PRO A 384 -28.65 9.26 -17.34
N PRO A 385 -29.17 10.34 -16.73
CA PRO A 385 -28.60 11.67 -16.92
C PRO A 385 -27.15 11.78 -16.47
N LEU A 386 -26.80 11.16 -15.32
CA LEU A 386 -25.44 11.20 -14.79
C LEU A 386 -24.48 10.38 -15.64
N LYS A 387 -24.93 9.21 -16.09
CA LYS A 387 -24.17 8.39 -17.05
C LYS A 387 -23.91 9.14 -18.36
N SER A 388 -24.91 9.87 -18.86
CA SER A 388 -24.77 10.71 -20.06
C SER A 388 -23.74 11.83 -19.87
N ALA A 389 -23.80 12.55 -18.74
CA ALA A 389 -22.82 13.59 -18.41
C ALA A 389 -21.40 13.01 -18.29
N ALA A 390 -21.21 11.91 -17.56
CA ALA A 390 -19.91 11.27 -17.38
C ALA A 390 -19.33 10.75 -18.72
N SER A 391 -20.17 10.12 -19.54
CA SER A 391 -19.78 9.66 -20.88
C SER A 391 -19.41 10.82 -21.81
N GLY A 392 -20.14 11.92 -21.73
CA GLY A 392 -19.84 13.13 -22.48
C GLY A 392 -18.53 13.79 -22.05
N LEU A 393 -18.23 13.84 -20.76
CA LEU A 393 -16.94 14.32 -20.26
C LEU A 393 -15.79 13.40 -20.70
N MET A 394 -16.01 12.09 -20.77
CA MET A 394 -15.02 11.14 -21.26
C MET A 394 -14.72 11.35 -22.75
N PHE A 395 -15.75 11.68 -23.55
CA PHE A 395 -15.57 12.11 -24.93
C PHE A 395 -14.69 13.37 -25.00
N PHE A 396 -14.97 14.39 -24.18
CA PHE A 396 -14.15 15.60 -24.09
C PHE A 396 -12.67 15.30 -23.83
N VAL A 397 -12.35 14.45 -22.85
CA VAL A 397 -10.96 14.09 -22.50
C VAL A 397 -10.26 13.38 -23.66
N THR A 398 -10.98 12.51 -24.36
CA THR A 398 -10.47 11.73 -25.50
C THR A 398 -10.19 12.62 -26.70
N TYR A 399 -11.07 13.59 -26.98
CA TYR A 399 -10.99 14.44 -28.17
C TYR A 399 -10.22 15.75 -27.96
N ALA A 400 -9.91 16.16 -26.72
CA ALA A 400 -9.14 17.37 -26.43
C ALA A 400 -7.79 17.44 -27.17
N GLU A 401 -7.09 16.31 -27.31
CA GLU A 401 -5.80 16.24 -28.03
C GLU A 401 -5.96 16.39 -29.54
N MET A 402 -7.11 15.98 -30.10
CA MET A 402 -7.43 16.20 -31.51
C MET A 402 -7.90 17.64 -31.77
N ALA A 403 -8.62 18.21 -30.80
CA ALA A 403 -9.19 19.55 -30.86
C ALA A 403 -8.19 20.67 -30.52
N SER A 404 -7.02 20.38 -29.93
CA SER A 404 -5.97 21.37 -29.66
C SER A 404 -4.58 20.82 -29.90
N SER A 405 -3.72 21.59 -30.59
CA SER A 405 -2.27 21.34 -30.60
C SER A 405 -1.55 21.99 -29.41
N SER A 406 -2.27 22.81 -28.62
CA SER A 406 -1.70 23.52 -27.48
C SER A 406 -1.74 22.65 -26.23
N LYS A 407 -0.59 22.11 -25.82
CA LYS A 407 -0.44 21.33 -24.59
C LYS A 407 -0.94 22.05 -23.33
N LYS A 408 -0.83 23.39 -23.30
CA LYS A 408 -1.36 24.21 -22.20
C LYS A 408 -2.88 24.13 -22.16
N GLN A 409 -3.53 24.30 -23.31
CA GLN A 409 -4.99 24.27 -23.41
C GLN A 409 -5.55 22.88 -23.11
N ILE A 410 -4.90 21.81 -23.57
CA ILE A 410 -5.28 20.42 -23.24
C ILE A 410 -5.25 20.20 -21.72
N ARG A 411 -4.17 20.65 -21.06
CA ARG A 411 -4.05 20.53 -19.61
C ARG A 411 -5.10 21.34 -18.86
N ASP A 412 -5.42 22.53 -19.36
CA ASP A 412 -6.46 23.37 -18.77
C ASP A 412 -7.85 22.70 -18.92
N ILE A 413 -8.13 22.05 -20.05
CA ILE A 413 -9.34 21.22 -20.25
C ILE A 413 -9.37 20.07 -19.23
N TYR A 414 -8.29 19.30 -19.13
CA TYR A 414 -8.20 18.17 -18.20
C TYR A 414 -8.44 18.59 -16.75
N ARG A 415 -7.84 19.70 -16.31
CA ARG A 415 -8.05 20.22 -14.96
C ARG A 415 -9.52 20.58 -14.71
N ARG A 416 -10.20 21.21 -15.67
CA ARG A 416 -11.61 21.61 -15.52
C ARG A 416 -12.54 20.41 -15.46
N ILE A 417 -12.25 19.36 -16.23
CA ILE A 417 -13.02 18.12 -16.23
C ILE A 417 -12.79 17.35 -14.92
N ASP A 418 -11.54 17.26 -14.45
CA ASP A 418 -11.18 16.65 -13.16
C ASP A 418 -11.93 17.32 -12.00
N ASP A 419 -11.88 18.65 -11.95
CA ASP A 419 -12.63 19.47 -11.00
C ASP A 419 -14.14 19.18 -11.02
N LEU A 420 -14.73 18.99 -12.21
CA LEU A 420 -16.15 18.68 -12.37
C LEU A 420 -16.45 17.23 -11.97
N ALA A 421 -15.58 16.27 -12.29
CA ALA A 421 -15.71 14.88 -11.89
C ALA A 421 -15.68 14.73 -10.36
N VAL A 422 -14.79 15.45 -9.68
CA VAL A 422 -14.76 15.51 -8.20
C VAL A 422 -16.07 16.08 -7.64
N SER A 423 -16.64 17.11 -8.27
CA SER A 423 -17.94 17.66 -7.86
C SER A 423 -19.10 16.68 -8.08
N LEU A 424 -19.09 15.90 -9.16
CA LEU A 424 -20.09 14.85 -9.43
C LEU A 424 -19.97 13.68 -8.44
N GLN A 425 -18.74 13.26 -8.14
CA GLN A 425 -18.47 12.20 -7.17
C GLN A 425 -18.96 12.58 -5.77
N ARG A 426 -18.71 13.82 -5.32
CA ARG A 426 -19.22 14.31 -4.02
C ARG A 426 -20.75 14.34 -3.96
N GLY A 427 -21.41 14.65 -5.07
CA GLY A 427 -22.88 14.63 -5.15
C GLY A 427 -23.49 13.23 -5.01
N THR A 428 -22.71 12.18 -5.27
CA THR A 428 -23.20 10.79 -5.30
C THR A 428 -22.63 9.88 -4.21
N ALA A 429 -21.54 10.28 -3.54
CA ALA A 429 -20.79 9.43 -2.61
C ALA A 429 -21.54 9.02 -1.34
N HIS A 430 -22.65 9.69 -0.96
CA HIS A 430 -23.29 9.47 0.33
C HIS A 430 -24.38 8.39 0.35
N GLY A 431 -24.65 7.72 -0.77
CA GLY A 431 -25.68 6.68 -0.85
C GLY A 431 -27.09 7.17 -0.52
N GLU A 432 -27.26 8.48 -0.30
CA GLU A 432 -28.56 9.11 -0.12
C GLU A 432 -29.30 9.10 -1.45
N PRO A 433 -30.63 8.86 -1.43
CA PRO A 433 -31.45 8.97 -2.62
C PRO A 433 -31.25 10.33 -3.29
N ILE A 434 -30.94 10.33 -4.58
CA ILE A 434 -30.76 11.56 -5.35
C ILE A 434 -32.06 12.37 -5.30
N SER A 435 -31.98 13.57 -4.73
CA SER A 435 -33.09 14.52 -4.70
C SER A 435 -33.56 14.85 -6.13
N PRO A 436 -34.87 15.01 -6.40
CA PRO A 436 -35.37 15.42 -7.72
C PRO A 436 -34.74 16.72 -8.24
N ALA A 437 -34.40 17.67 -7.36
CA ALA A 437 -33.72 18.89 -7.75
C ALA A 437 -32.24 18.68 -8.11
N HIS A 438 -31.58 17.69 -7.49
CA HIS A 438 -30.23 17.28 -7.88
C HIS A 438 -30.26 16.58 -9.25
N GLN A 439 -31.28 15.76 -9.49
CA GLN A 439 -31.51 15.12 -10.78
C GLN A 439 -31.72 16.14 -11.91
N ASP A 440 -32.54 17.17 -11.70
CA ASP A 440 -32.76 18.25 -12.68
C ASP A 440 -31.46 19.03 -13.00
N ALA A 441 -30.63 19.27 -11.97
CA ALA A 441 -29.31 19.89 -12.15
C ALA A 441 -28.36 19.00 -12.96
N ILE A 442 -28.36 17.69 -12.72
CA ILE A 442 -27.57 16.71 -13.50
C ILE A 442 -28.09 16.61 -14.93
N GLU A 443 -29.40 16.62 -15.14
CA GLU A 443 -30.02 16.57 -16.47
C GLU A 443 -29.67 17.81 -17.30
N THR A 444 -29.71 18.99 -16.68
CA THR A 444 -29.25 20.23 -17.30
C THR A 444 -27.78 20.14 -17.68
N LEU A 445 -26.91 19.69 -16.76
CA LEU A 445 -25.50 19.48 -17.04
C LEU A 445 -25.26 18.49 -18.18
N ALA A 446 -26.01 17.38 -18.24
CA ALA A 446 -25.89 16.37 -19.28
C ALA A 446 -26.24 16.94 -20.67
N ARG A 447 -27.26 17.79 -20.73
CA ARG A 447 -27.66 18.50 -21.96
C ARG A 447 -26.56 19.47 -22.40
N ASP A 448 -26.07 20.30 -21.49
CA ASP A 448 -24.98 21.25 -21.75
C ASP A 448 -23.73 20.52 -22.26
N VAL A 449 -23.30 19.43 -21.59
CA VAL A 449 -22.14 18.63 -22.01
C VAL A 449 -22.36 17.99 -23.39
N THR A 450 -23.60 17.62 -23.73
CA THR A 450 -23.92 17.05 -25.04
C THR A 450 -23.81 18.08 -26.16
N GLU A 451 -24.31 19.31 -25.94
CA GLU A 451 -24.16 20.42 -26.87
C GLU A 451 -22.67 20.75 -27.09
N LEU A 452 -21.91 20.83 -26.00
CA LEU A 452 -20.46 21.05 -26.05
C LEU A 452 -19.70 19.96 -26.80
N ASN A 453 -20.15 18.70 -26.71
CA ASN A 453 -19.56 17.59 -27.46
C ASN A 453 -19.74 17.77 -28.96
N GLN A 454 -20.89 18.30 -29.41
CA GLN A 454 -21.15 18.55 -30.82
C GLN A 454 -20.20 19.63 -31.37
N ASP A 455 -20.03 20.73 -30.64
CA ASP A 455 -19.10 21.80 -30.99
C ASP A 455 -17.66 21.29 -31.07
N LEU A 456 -17.24 20.47 -30.09
CA LEU A 456 -15.92 19.86 -30.08
C LEU A 456 -15.74 18.90 -31.27
N GLU A 457 -16.76 18.11 -31.58
CA GLU A 457 -16.72 17.17 -32.70
C GLU A 457 -16.57 17.90 -34.04
N ASP A 458 -17.24 19.04 -34.21
CA ASP A 458 -17.15 19.86 -35.42
C ASP A 458 -15.75 20.46 -35.59
N ILE A 459 -15.14 20.96 -34.51
CA ILE A 459 -13.73 21.39 -34.51
C ILE A 459 -12.82 20.23 -34.94
N VAL A 460 -13.03 19.03 -34.39
CA VAL A 460 -12.23 17.84 -34.71
C VAL A 460 -12.41 17.42 -36.17
N LYS A 461 -13.65 17.38 -36.68
CA LYS A 461 -13.97 17.05 -38.07
C LYS A 461 -13.28 18.02 -39.03
N GLU A 462 -13.32 19.32 -38.75
CA GLU A 462 -12.63 20.31 -39.56
C GLU A 462 -11.10 20.14 -39.54
N ARG A 463 -10.55 19.81 -38.37
CA ARG A 463 -9.10 19.59 -38.21
C ARG A 463 -8.56 18.31 -38.82
N LYS A 464 -9.41 17.32 -39.13
CA LYS A 464 -8.98 16.13 -39.89
C LYS A 464 -8.47 16.51 -41.29
N SER A 465 -8.96 17.61 -41.87
CA SER A 465 -8.41 18.15 -43.12
C SER A 465 -7.14 18.96 -42.88
N ARG A 466 -6.02 18.58 -43.52
CA ARG A 466 -4.71 19.26 -43.35
C ARG A 466 -4.75 20.72 -43.81
N PHE A 467 -5.45 21.00 -44.91
CA PHE A 467 -5.57 22.37 -45.44
C PHE A 467 -6.44 23.24 -44.53
N LYS A 468 -7.62 22.76 -44.10
CA LYS A 468 -8.47 23.50 -43.16
C LYS A 468 -7.78 23.72 -41.81
N ARG A 469 -7.00 22.75 -41.33
CA ARG A 469 -6.23 22.88 -40.08
C ARG A 469 -5.31 24.10 -40.06
N TYR A 470 -4.68 24.43 -41.19
CA TYR A 470 -3.75 25.57 -41.24
C TYR A 470 -4.49 26.92 -41.26
N PHE A 471 -5.54 27.04 -42.08
CA PHE A 471 -6.30 28.28 -42.20
C PHE A 471 -7.25 28.55 -41.04
N SER A 472 -7.82 27.50 -40.44
CA SER A 472 -8.77 27.61 -39.33
C SER A 472 -8.13 27.55 -37.94
N ALA A 473 -6.80 27.40 -37.82
CA ALA A 473 -6.14 27.25 -36.52
C ALA A 473 -6.47 28.38 -35.52
N LYS A 474 -6.56 29.63 -36.00
CA LYS A 474 -6.93 30.79 -35.17
C LYS A 474 -8.40 30.72 -34.74
N ARG A 475 -9.31 30.44 -35.68
CA ARG A 475 -10.74 30.28 -35.45
C ARG A 475 -11.03 29.14 -34.47
N HIS A 476 -10.46 27.95 -34.71
CA HIS A 476 -10.61 26.79 -33.81
C HIS A 476 -10.08 27.06 -32.41
N ARG A 477 -9.08 27.93 -32.25
CA ARG A 477 -8.59 28.32 -30.92
C ARG A 477 -9.60 29.21 -30.19
N GLU A 478 -10.29 30.09 -30.90
CA GLU A 478 -11.34 30.94 -30.35
C GLU A 478 -12.58 30.11 -30.03
N GLU A 479 -13.03 29.23 -30.94
CA GLU A 479 -14.12 28.28 -30.70
C GLU A 479 -13.82 27.35 -29.52
N LEU A 480 -12.61 26.78 -29.44
CA LEU A 480 -12.26 25.93 -28.30
C LEU A 480 -12.17 26.72 -26.97
N LYS A 481 -11.85 28.01 -27.00
CA LYS A 481 -11.94 28.85 -25.79
C LYS A 481 -13.40 29.06 -25.38
N ASP A 482 -14.27 29.23 -26.35
CA ASP A 482 -15.71 29.36 -26.12
C ASP A 482 -16.27 28.09 -25.48
N VAL A 483 -15.97 26.91 -26.05
CA VAL A 483 -16.33 25.60 -25.47
C VAL A 483 -15.81 25.46 -24.02
N ILE A 484 -14.57 25.87 -23.76
CA ILE A 484 -14.02 25.84 -22.39
C ILE A 484 -14.78 26.78 -21.44
N TRP A 485 -15.15 27.97 -21.91
CA TRP A 485 -15.91 28.93 -21.12
C TRP A 485 -17.33 28.43 -20.85
N GLN A 486 -17.99 27.83 -21.83
CA GLN A 486 -19.30 27.22 -21.67
C GLN A 486 -19.26 26.02 -20.71
N LEU A 487 -18.19 25.20 -20.74
CA LEU A 487 -17.97 24.12 -19.76
C LEU A 487 -17.85 24.66 -18.33
N ASP A 488 -17.15 25.78 -18.13
CA ASP A 488 -17.09 26.45 -16.82
C ASP A 488 -18.45 26.96 -16.38
N ASN A 489 -19.22 27.53 -17.30
CA ASN A 489 -20.57 28.03 -17.03
C ASN A 489 -21.50 26.88 -16.61
N ALA A 490 -21.47 25.75 -17.33
CA ALA A 490 -22.21 24.54 -16.98
C ALA A 490 -21.83 24.01 -15.59
N ARG A 491 -20.52 23.98 -15.27
CA ARG A 491 -20.03 23.63 -13.92
C ARG A 491 -20.56 24.60 -12.86
N MET A 492 -20.51 25.92 -13.09
CA MET A 492 -20.98 26.92 -12.14
C MET A 492 -22.49 26.81 -11.90
N ASN A 493 -23.27 26.59 -12.96
CA ASN A 493 -24.72 26.36 -12.88
C ASN A 493 -25.03 25.12 -12.02
N TYR A 494 -24.33 24.00 -12.28
CA TYR A 494 -24.46 22.79 -11.48
C TYR A 494 -24.12 23.04 -10.01
N MET A 495 -22.97 23.65 -9.70
CA MET A 495 -22.56 23.93 -8.31
C MET A 495 -23.54 24.86 -7.59
N THR A 496 -24.10 25.83 -8.30
CA THR A 496 -25.09 26.77 -7.76
C THR A 496 -26.40 26.06 -7.46
N ALA A 497 -26.86 25.17 -8.35
CA ALA A 497 -28.03 24.35 -8.12
C ALA A 497 -27.85 23.42 -6.90
N VAL A 498 -26.69 22.77 -6.78
CA VAL A 498 -26.35 21.92 -5.62
C VAL A 498 -26.29 22.74 -4.32
N ALA A 499 -25.68 23.93 -4.33
CA ALA A 499 -25.62 24.79 -3.16
C ALA A 499 -27.01 25.27 -2.71
N THR A 500 -27.86 25.69 -3.65
CA THR A 500 -29.26 26.05 -3.38
C THR A 500 -30.04 24.86 -2.82
N LEU A 501 -29.84 23.67 -3.36
CA LEU A 501 -30.47 22.46 -2.84
C LEU A 501 -30.04 22.15 -1.40
N ASN A 502 -28.74 22.26 -1.10
CA ASN A 502 -28.24 22.03 0.25
C ASN A 502 -28.78 23.07 1.25
N ALA A 503 -28.85 24.34 0.84
CA ALA A 503 -29.42 25.41 1.65
C ALA A 503 -30.92 25.18 1.92
N THR A 504 -31.69 24.82 0.90
CA THR A 504 -33.14 24.56 1.04
C THR A 504 -33.42 23.30 1.89
N THR A 505 -32.61 22.25 1.74
CA THR A 505 -32.71 21.04 2.57
C THR A 505 -32.39 21.34 4.02
N SER A 506 -31.30 22.08 4.27
CA SER A 506 -30.92 22.51 5.64
C SER A 506 -32.00 23.37 6.29
N ALA A 507 -32.60 24.31 5.53
CA ALA A 507 -33.70 25.14 6.01
C ALA A 507 -34.96 24.31 6.35
N ARG A 508 -35.30 23.30 5.53
CA ARG A 508 -36.42 22.39 5.80
C ARG A 508 -36.17 21.51 7.02
N ILE A 509 -34.98 20.94 7.16
CA ILE A 509 -34.61 20.15 8.34
C ILE A 509 -34.71 21.02 9.59
N LEU A 510 -34.18 22.25 9.54
CA LEU A 510 -34.26 23.17 10.67
C LEU A 510 -35.71 23.49 11.04
N ALA A 511 -36.57 23.76 10.05
CA ALA A 511 -37.99 24.00 10.25
C ALA A 511 -38.71 22.79 10.88
N HIS A 512 -38.39 21.56 10.44
CA HIS A 512 -38.94 20.33 11.03
C HIS A 512 -38.45 20.10 12.47
N VAL A 513 -37.16 20.30 12.73
CA VAL A 513 -36.59 20.18 14.09
C VAL A 513 -37.26 21.20 15.01
N GLN A 514 -37.46 22.43 14.56
CA GLN A 514 -38.18 23.46 15.32
C GLN A 514 -39.63 23.06 15.58
N ALA A 515 -40.35 22.56 14.57
CA ALA A 515 -41.72 22.10 14.73
C ALA A 515 -41.85 20.92 15.72
N ILE A 516 -40.96 19.92 15.62
CA ILE A 516 -40.90 18.78 16.56
C ILE A 516 -40.56 19.24 17.97
N SER A 517 -39.57 20.14 18.11
CA SER A 517 -39.18 20.70 19.42
C SER A 517 -40.36 21.41 20.08
N LEU A 518 -41.13 22.19 19.31
CA LEU A 518 -42.34 22.85 19.77
C LEU A 518 -43.41 21.84 20.22
N VAL A 519 -43.65 20.77 19.45
CA VAL A 519 -44.64 19.72 19.77
C VAL A 519 -44.24 18.91 21.01
N MET A 520 -42.94 18.63 21.18
CA MET A 520 -42.46 17.87 22.34
C MET A 520 -42.29 18.72 23.61
N GLY A 521 -42.60 20.03 23.55
CA GLY A 521 -42.37 20.96 24.68
C GLY A 521 -40.89 21.12 25.05
N VAL A 522 -39.99 20.64 24.19
CA VAL A 522 -38.54 20.80 24.36
C VAL A 522 -38.22 22.15 23.76
N ASN A 523 -38.19 23.20 24.57
CA ASN A 523 -37.58 24.45 24.14
C ASN A 523 -36.11 24.13 23.80
N PRO A 524 -35.66 24.33 22.53
CA PRO A 524 -34.26 24.17 22.21
C PRO A 524 -33.53 25.12 23.14
N THR A 525 -32.80 24.57 24.12
CA THR A 525 -32.07 25.36 25.10
C THR A 525 -31.20 26.29 24.27
N PRO A 526 -31.42 27.63 24.32
CA PRO A 526 -30.58 28.55 23.58
C PRO A 526 -29.17 28.24 24.04
N SER A 527 -28.36 27.67 23.14
CA SER A 527 -26.97 27.34 23.42
C SER A 527 -26.36 28.64 23.93
N LEU A 528 -26.11 28.67 25.24
CA LEU A 528 -25.58 29.83 25.93
C LEU A 528 -24.26 30.14 25.22
N LEU A 529 -24.28 31.13 24.32
CA LEU A 529 -23.10 31.61 23.64
C LEU A 529 -22.14 32.00 24.76
N GLY A 530 -21.09 31.20 24.94
CA GLY A 530 -20.02 31.51 25.86
C GLY A 530 -19.49 32.92 25.56
N PRO A 531 -19.13 33.69 26.60
CA PRO A 531 -18.74 35.09 26.45
C PRO A 531 -17.55 35.19 25.48
N ARG A 532 -17.83 35.83 24.34
CA ARG A 532 -16.88 36.15 23.27
C ARG A 532 -15.88 37.19 23.78
N ARG A 533 -14.87 36.75 24.53
CA ARG A 533 -13.64 37.53 24.76
C ARG A 533 -12.85 37.52 23.46
N ASN A 534 -12.86 38.65 22.75
CA ASN A 534 -11.73 39.23 22.01
C ASN A 534 -12.23 40.49 21.28
N LEU A 535 -12.30 41.60 22.01
CA LEU A 535 -12.13 42.92 21.43
C LEU A 535 -10.65 43.04 21.05
N VAL A 536 -10.33 42.84 19.77
CA VAL A 536 -9.10 43.41 19.19
C VAL A 536 -9.50 44.78 18.66
N THR A 537 -9.18 45.80 19.46
CA THR A 537 -9.31 47.21 19.09
C THR A 537 -8.32 47.48 17.96
N PHE A 538 -8.82 47.76 16.76
CA PHE A 538 -8.02 48.34 15.68
C PHE A 538 -7.77 49.82 15.99
N PRO A 539 -6.52 50.31 15.99
CA PRO A 539 -6.25 51.73 16.07
C PRO A 539 -6.50 52.36 14.69
N SER A 540 -7.54 53.21 14.62
CA SER A 540 -7.75 54.13 13.51
C SER A 540 -6.67 55.22 13.56
N GLY A 541 -5.58 55.00 12.82
CA GLY A 541 -4.60 56.03 12.52
C GLY A 541 -5.13 56.99 11.46
N THR A 542 -5.53 58.18 11.87
CA THR A 542 -5.80 59.34 11.00
C THR A 542 -4.47 59.91 10.50
N SER A 543 -4.11 59.67 9.24
CA SER A 543 -3.08 60.45 8.56
C SER A 543 -3.71 61.70 7.95
N ARG A 544 -3.52 62.83 8.64
CA ARG A 544 -3.73 64.18 8.14
C ARG A 544 -2.51 64.56 7.29
N ILE A 545 -2.71 64.74 5.99
CA ILE A 545 -1.74 65.39 5.09
C ILE A 545 -2.15 66.87 5.06
N GLU A 546 -1.29 67.74 5.58
CA GLU A 546 -1.33 69.18 5.32
C GLU A 546 -0.43 69.48 4.12
N GLU A 547 -0.96 70.26 3.18
CA GLU A 547 -0.21 70.96 2.15
C GLU A 547 0.62 72.08 2.79
N THR A 548 1.92 72.13 2.49
CA THR A 548 2.68 73.37 2.22
C THR A 548 3.98 73.04 1.51
#